data_AF-X1N8Q4-F1
#
_entry.id   AF-X1N8Q4-F1
#
_cell.length_a   1.000
_cell.length_b   1.000
_cell.length_c   1.000
_cell.angle_alpha   90.00
_cell.angle_beta   90.00
_cell.angle_gamma   90.00
#
_symmetry.space_group_name_H-M   'P 1'
#
loop_
_entity.id
_entity.type
_entity.pdbx_description
1 polymer ?
#
loop_
_entity_poly.entity_id
_entity_poly.type
_entity_poly.pdbx_seq_one_letter_code
_entity_poly.pdbx_strand_id
1 'polypeptide(L)'
;SILGYDPRQYYCGRAPIEAVARNIELSPNDWVFRCNLVTIADGKMEDHSAGHISTEEASQLIEELNDHFGNRQMRFYAGVSYRHLLVFKGVEFDVQTYPPHDHIGKPIEKILPRGKGADAPSGIIIAYLVLNPCPPVYQLFLC
;
A
#
# COMPACT_ATOMS: atom_id res chain seq x y z
N SER A 1 16.84 13.88 -14.75
CA SER A 1 16.26 13.88 -13.39
C SER A 1 16.44 15.25 -12.79
N ILE A 2 15.40 15.84 -12.19
CA ILE A 2 15.46 17.19 -11.58
C ILE A 2 16.31 17.18 -10.29
N LEU A 3 16.47 16.01 -9.66
CA LEU A 3 17.10 15.85 -8.34
C LEU A 3 18.48 15.18 -8.39
N GLY A 4 19.11 15.06 -9.57
CA GLY A 4 20.48 14.51 -9.69
C GLY A 4 20.63 12.99 -9.62
N TYR A 5 19.57 12.24 -9.28
CA TYR A 5 19.58 10.76 -9.27
C TYR A 5 19.07 10.16 -10.58
N ASP A 6 19.64 9.04 -11.04
CA ASP A 6 19.06 8.28 -12.15
C ASP A 6 17.77 7.57 -11.69
N PRO A 7 16.57 7.99 -12.14
CA PRO A 7 15.33 7.33 -11.76
C PRO A 7 15.30 5.87 -12.21
N ARG A 8 16.09 5.45 -13.20
CA ARG A 8 16.14 4.03 -13.60
C ARG A 8 16.83 3.16 -12.56
N GLN A 9 17.70 3.73 -11.72
CA GLN A 9 18.44 3.01 -10.69
C GLN A 9 17.79 3.12 -9.30
N TYR A 10 17.13 4.23 -9.01
CA TYR A 10 16.65 4.55 -7.64
C TYR A 10 15.14 4.76 -7.52
N TYR A 11 14.37 4.61 -8.61
CA TYR A 11 12.91 4.72 -8.53
C TYR A 11 12.32 3.47 -7.86
N CYS A 12 12.11 3.59 -6.55
CA CYS A 12 11.41 2.60 -5.73
C CYS A 12 9.89 2.82 -5.76
N GLY A 13 9.42 3.47 -6.84
CA GLY A 13 8.09 4.00 -7.12
C GLY A 13 7.42 4.90 -6.07
N ARG A 14 6.08 5.02 -6.16
CA ARG A 14 5.33 6.12 -5.50
C ARG A 14 5.09 5.91 -4.00
N ALA A 15 4.95 4.68 -3.53
CA ALA A 15 4.56 4.41 -2.15
C ALA A 15 5.64 4.83 -1.12
N PRO A 16 6.95 4.56 -1.33
CA PRO A 16 7.98 5.07 -0.43
C PRO A 16 8.07 6.61 -0.42
N ILE A 17 7.84 7.27 -1.56
CA ILE A 17 7.82 8.75 -1.64
C ILE A 17 6.65 9.30 -0.82
N GLU A 18 5.46 8.71 -0.94
CA GLU A 18 4.27 9.07 -0.15
C GLU A 18 4.50 8.83 1.35
N ALA A 19 5.19 7.76 1.72
CA ALA A 19 5.52 7.46 3.12
C ALA A 19 6.49 8.50 3.73
N VAL A 20 7.57 8.84 3.01
CA VAL A 20 8.52 9.88 3.47
C VAL A 20 7.84 11.24 3.58
N ALA A 21 6.98 11.60 2.61
CA ALA A 21 6.20 12.85 2.67
C ALA A 21 5.24 12.91 3.88
N ARG A 22 4.91 11.76 4.47
CA ARG A 22 4.06 11.64 5.67
C ARG A 22 4.87 11.43 6.96
N ASN A 23 6.18 11.63 6.94
CA ASN A 23 7.11 11.38 8.06
C ASN A 23 7.04 9.95 8.61
N ILE A 24 6.77 8.97 7.74
CA ILE A 24 6.87 7.56 8.11
C ILE A 24 8.34 7.14 7.99
N GLU A 25 8.94 6.75 9.11
CA GLU A 25 10.31 6.25 9.14
C GLU A 25 10.38 4.86 8.49
N LEU A 26 11.22 4.75 7.47
CA LEU A 26 11.47 3.51 6.72
C LEU A 26 12.94 3.11 6.84
N SER A 27 13.17 1.83 7.07
CA SER A 27 14.48 1.21 6.93
C SER A 27 14.69 0.69 5.50
N PRO A 28 15.94 0.42 5.08
CA PRO A 28 16.20 -0.09 3.73
C PRO A 28 15.54 -1.43 3.42
N ASN A 29 15.19 -2.20 4.45
CA ASN A 29 14.55 -3.51 4.32
C ASN A 29 13.03 -3.44 4.49
N ASP A 30 12.47 -2.24 4.62
CA ASP A 30 11.03 -2.05 4.78
C ASP A 30 10.35 -1.97 3.41
N TRP A 31 9.19 -2.61 3.33
CA TRP A 31 8.35 -2.62 2.15
C TRP A 31 7.14 -1.74 2.38
N VAL A 32 6.82 -0.89 1.41
CA VAL A 32 5.66 -0.01 1.47
C VAL A 32 4.74 -0.31 0.31
N PHE A 33 3.51 -0.69 0.62
CA PHE A 33 2.44 -0.88 -0.35
C PHE A 33 1.46 0.27 -0.24
N ARG A 34 0.86 0.64 -1.37
CA ARG A 34 -0.40 1.39 -1.30
C ARG A 34 -1.51 0.40 -1.00
N CYS A 35 -2.46 0.80 -0.20
CA CYS A 35 -3.59 -0.01 0.18
C CYS A 35 -4.85 0.78 -0.17
N ASN A 36 -5.75 0.16 -0.93
CA ASN A 36 -7.02 0.77 -1.27
C ASN A 36 -8.16 0.09 -0.50
N LEU A 37 -9.05 0.88 0.07
CA LEU A 37 -10.38 0.39 0.46
C LEU A 37 -11.24 0.28 -0.81
N VAL A 38 -11.91 -0.86 -0.96
CA VAL A 38 -12.73 -1.17 -2.14
C VAL A 38 -14.07 -1.77 -1.72
N THR A 39 -15.07 -1.65 -2.58
CA THR A 39 -16.34 -2.37 -2.45
C THR A 39 -16.28 -3.64 -3.28
N ILE A 40 -16.63 -4.76 -2.64
CA ILE A 40 -16.75 -6.07 -3.28
C ILE A 40 -18.22 -6.50 -3.17
N ALA A 41 -18.82 -6.86 -4.30
CA ALA A 41 -20.18 -7.39 -4.38
C ALA A 41 -20.15 -8.68 -5.20
N ASP A 42 -20.87 -9.72 -4.72
CA ASP A 42 -20.95 -11.03 -5.39
C ASP A 42 -19.58 -11.62 -5.80
N GLY A 43 -18.58 -11.44 -4.93
CA GLY A 43 -17.21 -11.92 -5.15
C GLY A 43 -16.42 -11.17 -6.23
N LYS A 44 -16.92 -10.01 -6.70
CA LYS A 44 -16.30 -9.18 -7.75
C LYS A 44 -16.00 -7.78 -7.24
N MET A 45 -15.02 -7.14 -7.87
CA MET A 45 -14.72 -5.73 -7.67
C MET A 45 -15.90 -4.88 -8.13
N GLU A 46 -16.63 -4.27 -7.21
CA GLU A 46 -17.74 -3.38 -7.54
C GLU A 46 -17.24 -1.94 -7.69
N ASP A 47 -16.46 -1.47 -6.71
CA ASP A 47 -15.88 -0.13 -6.76
C ASP A 47 -14.50 -0.06 -6.10
N HIS A 48 -13.53 0.43 -6.86
CA HIS A 48 -12.17 0.72 -6.41
C HIS A 48 -12.02 1.87 -5.40
N SER A 49 -13.09 2.65 -5.17
CA SER A 49 -13.08 3.84 -4.30
C SER A 49 -13.92 3.69 -3.03
N ALA A 50 -14.50 2.52 -2.81
CA ALA A 50 -15.42 2.24 -1.72
C ALA A 50 -16.59 3.24 -1.63
N GLY A 51 -17.17 3.63 -2.77
CA GLY A 51 -18.25 4.61 -2.85
C GLY A 51 -17.82 6.03 -2.51
N HIS A 52 -16.56 6.40 -2.81
CA HIS A 52 -15.97 7.67 -2.37
C HIS A 52 -16.01 7.86 -0.85
N ILE A 53 -15.68 6.80 -0.09
CA ILE A 53 -15.61 6.83 1.37
C ILE A 53 -14.87 8.08 1.88
N SER A 54 -15.43 8.69 2.93
CA SER A 54 -14.82 9.87 3.55
C SER A 54 -13.48 9.53 4.20
N THR A 55 -12.63 10.54 4.43
CA THR A 55 -11.34 10.29 5.08
C THR A 55 -11.53 9.90 6.55
N GLU A 56 -12.56 10.46 7.17
CA GLU A 56 -12.95 10.22 8.56
C GLU A 56 -13.36 8.76 8.76
N GLU A 57 -14.27 8.24 7.93
CA GLU A 57 -14.71 6.84 7.99
C GLU A 57 -13.56 5.88 7.63
N ALA A 58 -12.81 6.19 6.56
CA ALA A 58 -11.69 5.37 6.15
C ALA A 58 -10.61 5.29 7.24
N SER A 59 -10.37 6.37 7.98
CA SER A 59 -9.39 6.39 9.07
C SER A 59 -9.78 5.45 10.21
N GLN A 60 -11.06 5.39 10.57
CA GLN A 60 -11.57 4.46 11.58
C GLN A 60 -11.36 3.00 11.14
N LEU A 61 -11.67 2.68 9.88
CA LEU A 61 -11.43 1.33 9.34
C LEU A 61 -9.94 0.96 9.33
N ILE A 62 -9.06 1.90 9.03
CA ILE A 62 -7.61 1.66 9.08
C ILE A 62 -7.11 1.45 10.53
N GLU A 63 -7.68 2.15 11.50
CA GLU A 63 -7.40 1.91 12.93
C GLU A 63 -7.86 0.50 13.33
N GLU A 64 -9.08 0.11 12.97
CA GLU A 64 -9.57 -1.26 13.22
C GLU A 64 -8.69 -2.34 12.58
N LEU A 65 -8.21 -2.11 11.35
CA LEU A 65 -7.28 -3.02 10.68
C LEU A 65 -5.93 -3.12 11.43
N ASN A 66 -5.45 -2.01 12.00
CA ASN A 66 -4.27 -2.05 12.85
C ASN A 66 -4.52 -2.79 14.16
N ASP A 67 -5.70 -2.67 14.75
CA ASP A 67 -6.04 -3.38 16.00
C ASP A 67 -6.13 -4.90 15.78
N HIS A 68 -6.66 -5.34 14.64
CA HIS A 68 -6.83 -6.76 14.34
C HIS A 68 -5.58 -7.43 13.74
N PHE A 69 -4.85 -6.72 12.89
CA PHE A 69 -3.75 -7.30 12.13
C PHE A 69 -2.40 -6.59 12.33
N GLY A 70 -2.43 -5.33 12.76
CA GLY A 70 -1.24 -4.52 12.98
C GLY A 70 -0.36 -5.10 14.09
N ASN A 71 0.95 -5.04 13.88
CA ASN A 71 1.95 -5.52 14.82
C ASN A 71 3.30 -4.82 14.57
N ARG A 72 4.38 -5.28 15.21
CA ARG A 72 5.72 -4.67 15.03
C ARG A 72 6.25 -4.77 13.60
N GLN A 73 5.81 -5.77 12.84
CA GLN A 73 6.25 -6.03 11.48
C GLN A 73 5.28 -5.51 10.42
N MET A 74 4.00 -5.31 10.72
CA MET A 74 3.00 -4.84 9.75
C MET A 74 2.19 -3.69 10.32
N ARG A 75 2.07 -2.58 9.59
CA ARG A 75 1.26 -1.44 10.02
C ARG A 75 0.57 -0.72 8.87
N PHE A 76 -0.71 -0.42 9.03
CA PHE A 76 -1.49 0.41 8.12
C PHE A 76 -1.39 1.88 8.53
N TYR A 77 -1.35 2.77 7.53
CA TYR A 77 -1.32 4.21 7.72
C TYR A 77 -2.47 4.83 6.93
N ALA A 78 -3.39 5.48 7.65
CA ALA A 78 -4.52 6.16 7.05
C ALA A 78 -4.02 7.23 6.07
N GLY A 79 -4.71 7.43 4.96
CA GLY A 79 -4.33 8.38 3.93
C GLY A 79 -5.50 9.31 3.64
N VAL A 80 -5.89 9.46 2.39
CA VAL A 80 -7.01 10.33 2.00
C VAL A 80 -8.05 9.50 1.27
N SER A 81 -9.30 9.59 1.72
CA SER A 81 -10.41 8.77 1.24
C SER A 81 -9.97 7.30 1.23
N TYR A 82 -10.15 6.59 0.11
CA TYR A 82 -9.82 5.18 -0.04
C TYR A 82 -8.33 4.85 -0.17
N ARG A 83 -7.40 5.82 -0.23
CA ARG A 83 -5.98 5.58 -0.50
C ARG A 83 -5.16 5.63 0.79
N HIS A 84 -4.52 4.53 1.12
CA HIS A 84 -3.75 4.32 2.36
C HIS A 84 -2.38 3.72 2.05
N LEU A 85 -1.57 3.55 3.09
CA LEU A 85 -0.29 2.85 3.00
C LEU A 85 -0.28 1.64 3.95
N LEU A 86 0.45 0.61 3.57
CA LEU A 86 0.74 -0.56 4.38
C LEU A 86 2.25 -0.77 4.38
N VAL A 87 2.86 -0.75 5.57
CA VAL A 87 4.30 -0.93 5.74
C VAL A 87 4.57 -2.28 6.36
N PHE A 88 5.51 -3.02 5.78
CA PHE A 88 6.08 -4.22 6.35
C PHE A 88 7.55 -4.02 6.69
N LYS A 89 7.95 -4.40 7.90
CA LYS A 89 9.33 -4.24 8.38
C LYS A 89 10.10 -5.54 8.35
N GLY A 90 11.23 -5.54 7.64
CA GLY A 90 12.15 -6.69 7.59
C GLY A 90 11.55 -7.96 6.97
N VAL A 91 10.58 -7.80 6.07
CA VAL A 91 9.96 -8.91 5.32
C VAL A 91 10.25 -8.70 3.85
N GLU A 92 10.72 -9.75 3.17
CA GLU A 92 10.93 -9.72 1.72
C GLU A 92 9.68 -10.24 1.00
N PHE A 93 9.23 -9.49 0.01
CA PHE A 93 8.13 -9.88 -0.85
C PHE A 93 8.62 -10.12 -2.27
N ASP A 94 8.07 -11.15 -2.90
CA ASP A 94 8.08 -11.33 -4.35
C ASP A 94 6.64 -11.59 -4.76
N VAL A 95 5.87 -10.50 -4.82
CA VAL A 95 4.41 -10.56 -5.04
C VAL A 95 4.01 -9.70 -6.23
N GLN A 96 3.14 -10.27 -7.07
CA GLN A 96 2.44 -9.55 -8.11
C GLN A 96 1.10 -9.04 -7.55
N THR A 97 0.79 -7.78 -7.79
CA THR A 97 -0.51 -7.18 -7.43
C THR A 97 -1.12 -6.50 -8.64
N TYR A 98 -2.40 -6.13 -8.48
CA TYR A 98 -3.18 -5.56 -9.55
C TYR A 98 -3.91 -4.29 -9.08
N PRO A 99 -3.86 -3.17 -9.84
CA PRO A 99 -4.61 -1.96 -9.51
C PRO A 99 -6.12 -2.23 -9.52
N PRO A 100 -6.85 -1.88 -8.44
CA PRO A 100 -8.28 -2.17 -8.37
C PRO A 100 -9.11 -1.40 -9.41
N HIS A 101 -8.67 -0.21 -9.82
CA HIS A 101 -9.35 0.62 -10.82
C HIS A 101 -9.35 0.02 -12.24
N ASP A 102 -8.41 -0.87 -12.56
CA ASP A 102 -8.35 -1.52 -13.87
C ASP A 102 -9.22 -2.80 -13.94
N HIS A 103 -9.87 -3.16 -12.84
CA HIS A 103 -10.44 -4.50 -12.62
C HIS A 103 -11.87 -4.51 -12.10
N ILE A 104 -12.63 -3.42 -12.30
CA ILE A 104 -14.07 -3.37 -12.03
C ILE A 104 -14.79 -4.54 -12.74
N GLY A 105 -15.68 -5.22 -12.02
CA GLY A 105 -16.44 -6.39 -12.46
C GLY A 105 -15.66 -7.70 -12.49
N LYS A 106 -14.34 -7.71 -12.22
CA LYS A 106 -13.54 -8.94 -12.19
C LYS A 106 -13.70 -9.67 -10.85
N PRO A 107 -13.70 -11.02 -10.85
CA PRO A 107 -13.66 -11.81 -9.61
C PRO A 107 -12.43 -11.49 -8.77
N ILE A 108 -12.62 -11.27 -7.47
CA ILE A 108 -11.54 -10.89 -6.54
C ILE A 108 -10.43 -11.94 -6.48
N GLU A 109 -10.78 -13.22 -6.51
CA GLU A 109 -9.84 -14.35 -6.53
C GLU A 109 -8.81 -14.28 -7.68
N LYS A 110 -9.15 -13.59 -8.78
CA LYS A 110 -8.24 -13.42 -9.93
C LYS A 110 -7.30 -12.23 -9.78
N ILE A 111 -7.57 -11.33 -8.84
CA ILE A 111 -6.83 -10.08 -8.63
C ILE A 111 -6.17 -9.99 -7.25
N LEU A 112 -6.34 -11.01 -6.40
CA LEU A 112 -5.57 -11.14 -5.16
C LEU A 112 -4.06 -11.16 -5.45
N PRO A 113 -3.22 -10.62 -4.54
CA PRO A 113 -1.78 -10.74 -4.65
C PRO A 113 -1.34 -12.21 -4.82
N ARG A 114 -0.32 -12.44 -5.65
CA ARG A 114 0.25 -13.78 -5.88
C ARG A 114 1.75 -13.74 -5.70
N GLY A 115 2.30 -14.77 -5.06
CA GLY A 115 3.75 -14.92 -4.89
C GLY A 115 4.18 -15.08 -3.43
N LYS A 116 5.49 -14.95 -3.18
CA LYS A 116 6.09 -15.13 -1.84
C LYS A 116 5.71 -13.97 -0.94
N GLY A 117 4.97 -14.24 0.13
CA GLY A 117 4.46 -13.23 1.07
C GLY A 117 3.06 -12.72 0.72
N ALA A 118 2.35 -13.34 -0.21
CA ALA A 118 0.98 -12.97 -0.57
C ALA A 118 -0.08 -13.34 0.49
N ASP A 119 0.29 -14.12 1.52
CA ASP A 119 -0.57 -14.53 2.64
C ASP A 119 -0.81 -13.38 3.65
N ALA A 120 -1.15 -12.19 3.14
CA ALA A 120 -1.57 -11.04 3.91
C ALA A 120 -3.10 -11.02 4.06
N PRO A 121 -3.65 -10.45 5.16
CA PRO A 121 -5.02 -10.71 5.60
C PRO A 121 -6.08 -10.49 4.52
N SER A 122 -6.78 -11.58 4.22
CA SER A 122 -7.82 -11.67 3.19
C SER A 122 -9.16 -11.18 3.76
N GLY A 123 -9.35 -9.87 3.77
CA GLY A 123 -10.61 -9.24 4.12
C GLY A 123 -10.56 -7.76 3.77
N ILE A 124 -11.30 -7.35 2.73
CA ILE A 124 -11.53 -5.95 2.33
C ILE A 124 -10.30 -5.16 1.79
N ILE A 125 -9.08 -5.65 2.00
CA ILE A 125 -7.86 -4.97 1.55
C ILE A 125 -7.41 -5.50 0.20
N ILE A 126 -7.38 -4.62 -0.82
CA ILE A 126 -6.57 -4.85 -2.01
C ILE A 126 -5.35 -3.94 -1.93
N ALA A 127 -4.23 -4.55 -1.53
CA ALA A 127 -2.94 -3.90 -1.54
C ALA A 127 -2.41 -3.79 -2.99
N TYR A 128 -2.05 -2.57 -3.37
CA TYR A 128 -1.38 -2.21 -4.61
C TYR A 128 0.13 -2.05 -4.38
N LEU A 129 0.91 -2.74 -5.20
CA LEU A 129 2.36 -2.79 -5.14
C LEU A 129 3.04 -1.57 -5.74
N VAL A 130 4.07 -1.12 -5.05
CA VAL A 130 5.22 -0.47 -5.66
C VAL A 130 6.48 -1.21 -5.18
N LEU A 131 7.26 -1.75 -6.12
CA LEU A 131 8.47 -2.54 -5.84
C LEU A 131 9.69 -1.63 -5.59
N ASN A 132 10.27 -1.75 -4.40
CA ASN A 132 11.65 -2.18 -4.08
C ASN A 132 12.03 -1.69 -2.66
N PRO A 133 12.89 -2.42 -1.93
CA PRO A 133 13.61 -1.85 -0.79
C PRO A 133 14.32 -0.58 -1.26
N CYS A 134 13.96 0.57 -0.69
CA CYS A 134 14.65 1.82 -0.99
C CYS A 134 15.99 1.81 -0.25
N PRO A 135 17.16 1.89 -0.94
CA PRO A 135 18.40 2.18 -0.24
C PRO A 135 18.21 3.47 0.56
N PRO A 136 18.88 3.63 1.72
CA PRO A 136 18.62 4.74 2.64
C PRO A 136 18.85 6.06 1.90
N VAL A 137 17.77 6.71 1.47
CA VAL A 137 17.82 8.10 1.06
C VAL A 137 17.92 8.87 2.37
N TYR A 138 19.17 9.15 2.75
CA TYR A 138 19.50 10.05 3.85
C TYR A 138 18.63 11.31 3.75
N GLN A 139 17.80 11.48 4.77
CA GLN A 139 17.28 12.72 5.33
C GLN A 139 17.92 13.98 4.74
N LEU A 140 17.23 14.69 3.83
CA LEU A 140 17.61 16.06 3.47
C LEU A 140 16.40 16.89 2.99
N PHE A 141 15.95 17.72 3.94
CA PHE A 141 15.27 19.01 3.84
C PHE A 141 13.80 19.11 3.41
N LEU A 142 12.96 19.32 4.43
CA LEU A 142 12.07 20.48 4.55
C LEU A 142 12.53 21.67 3.68
N CYS A 143 11.77 21.95 2.64
CA CYS A 143 11.20 23.25 2.31
C CYS A 143 9.95 23.01 1.44
#